data_AF-A0A3N6MVA2-F1
#
_entry.id   AF-A0A3N6MVA2-F1
#
_cell.length_a   1.000
_cell.length_b   1.000
_cell.length_c   1.000
_cell.angle_alpha   90.00
_cell.angle_beta   90.00
_cell.angle_gamma   90.00
#
_symmetry.space_group_name_H-M   'P 1'
#
loop_
_entity.id
_entity.type
_entity.pdbx_description
1 polymer ?
#
loop_
_entity_poly.entity_id
_entity_poly.type
_entity_poly.pdbx_seq_one_letter_code
_entity_poly.pdbx_strand_id
1 'polypeptide(L)'
;MAYILSILPFKRFSDDVSITIVPDGLTIFENYEDGRPGHIEVVNDGERTHEFEIVIDLPENVYARYKGEEYADEIRETLSFSGKGLQTMDLQLRHDSSTQKMALTKVNVDYKTSTREIEWETLLA
;
A
#
# COMPACT_ATOMS: atom_id res chain seq x y z
N MET A 1 26.71 -9.62 -13.30
CA MET A 1 25.51 -8.79 -13.09
C MET A 1 24.66 -9.48 -12.05
N ALA A 2 24.75 -9.05 -10.79
CA ALA A 2 23.88 -9.56 -9.74
C ALA A 2 22.53 -8.85 -9.90
N TYR A 3 21.50 -9.61 -10.26
CA TYR A 3 20.13 -9.14 -10.09
C TYR A 3 19.89 -9.09 -8.59
N ILE A 4 19.86 -7.89 -8.02
CA ILE A 4 19.22 -7.72 -6.72
C ILE A 4 17.77 -8.09 -6.98
N LEU A 5 17.33 -9.24 -6.47
CA LEU A 5 15.90 -9.48 -6.30
C LEU A 5 15.44 -8.39 -5.33
N SER A 6 14.87 -7.30 -5.85
CA SER A 6 14.07 -6.39 -5.04
C SER A 6 12.89 -7.22 -4.53
N ILE A 7 12.96 -7.62 -3.26
CA ILE A 7 11.89 -8.38 -2.61
C ILE A 7 10.78 -7.37 -2.37
N LEU A 8 9.77 -7.38 -3.22
CA LEU A 8 8.57 -6.57 -3.04
C LEU A 8 7.97 -6.84 -1.66
N PRO A 9 7.47 -5.82 -0.94
CA PRO A 9 6.70 -6.01 0.27
C PRO A 9 5.51 -6.91 -0.05
N PHE A 10 5.56 -8.14 0.47
CA PHE A 10 4.61 -9.20 0.17
C PHE A 10 4.15 -9.87 1.46
N LYS A 11 2.85 -10.13 1.55
CA LYS A 11 2.28 -10.88 2.66
C LYS A 11 1.17 -11.81 2.21
N ARG A 12 1.23 -13.06 2.69
CA ARG A 12 0.17 -14.04 2.52
C ARG A 12 -0.68 -14.10 3.79
N PHE A 13 -1.99 -14.04 3.63
CA PHE A 13 -2.98 -13.97 4.73
C PHE A 13 -3.73 -15.28 4.90
N SER A 14 -3.91 -16.01 3.82
CA SER A 14 -4.45 -17.37 3.80
C SER A 14 -3.77 -18.17 2.70
N ASP A 15 -4.09 -19.45 2.59
CA ASP A 15 -3.62 -20.25 1.44
C ASP A 15 -4.08 -19.68 0.09
N ASP A 16 -5.09 -18.81 0.09
CA ASP A 16 -5.70 -18.31 -1.13
C ASP A 16 -5.47 -16.80 -1.33
N VAL A 17 -5.09 -16.06 -0.29
CA VAL A 17 -5.05 -14.58 -0.32
C VAL A 17 -3.65 -14.04 -0.07
N SER A 18 -3.20 -13.17 -0.96
CA SER A 18 -1.93 -12.44 -0.85
C SER A 18 -2.06 -10.96 -1.17
N ILE A 19 -1.16 -10.17 -0.57
CA ILE A 19 -1.00 -8.75 -0.86
C ILE A 19 0.44 -8.49 -1.28
N THR A 20 0.59 -7.70 -2.33
CA THR A 20 1.87 -7.25 -2.87
C THR A 20 1.84 -5.73 -2.97
N ILE A 21 2.93 -5.06 -2.58
CA ILE A 21 3.09 -3.62 -2.74
C ILE A 21 4.22 -3.36 -3.74
N VAL A 22 3.99 -2.45 -4.68
CA VAL A 22 4.93 -2.09 -5.74
C VAL A 22 4.95 -0.57 -5.92
N PRO A 23 6.13 0.07 -6.08
CA PRO A 23 7.47 -0.48 -5.90
C PRO A 23 7.78 -0.84 -4.43
N ASP A 24 8.92 -1.47 -4.19
CA ASP A 24 9.43 -1.80 -2.85
C ASP A 24 9.75 -0.59 -1.98
N GLY A 25 10.02 0.55 -2.60
CA GLY A 25 10.03 1.85 -1.94
C GLY A 25 9.61 2.98 -2.86
N LEU A 26 9.08 4.06 -2.28
CA LEU A 26 8.57 5.22 -3.02
C LEU A 26 9.36 6.48 -2.69
N THR A 27 9.78 7.22 -3.72
CA THR A 27 10.17 8.62 -3.55
C THR A 27 8.91 9.48 -3.65
N ILE A 28 8.62 10.23 -2.60
CA ILE A 28 7.51 11.16 -2.49
C ILE A 28 8.06 12.56 -2.75
N PHE A 29 7.36 13.34 -3.57
CA PHE A 29 7.74 14.71 -3.93
C PHE A 29 6.69 15.71 -3.45
N GLU A 30 6.94 17.01 -3.61
CA GLU A 30 5.98 18.06 -3.25
C GLU A 30 4.68 18.02 -4.07
N ASN A 31 4.77 17.63 -5.35
CA ASN A 31 3.62 17.45 -6.24
C ASN A 31 3.37 15.97 -6.51
N TYR A 32 2.11 15.59 -6.69
CA TYR A 32 1.73 14.20 -7.00
C TYR A 32 2.29 13.72 -8.35
N GLU A 33 2.45 14.65 -9.28
CA GLU A 33 2.74 14.44 -10.69
C GLU A 33 4.23 14.14 -10.92
N ASP A 34 5.08 14.50 -9.95
CA ASP A 34 6.52 14.23 -9.97
C ASP A 34 6.83 12.82 -9.47
N GLY A 35 5.94 12.25 -8.64
CA GLY A 35 6.06 10.91 -8.07
C GLY A 35 5.52 9.81 -8.96
N ARG A 36 6.06 8.60 -8.79
CA ARG A 36 5.42 7.39 -9.32
C ARG A 36 4.30 6.98 -8.36
N PRO A 37 3.15 6.51 -8.86
CA PRO A 37 2.13 5.96 -7.99
C PRO A 37 2.64 4.69 -7.33
N GLY A 38 2.22 4.51 -6.09
CA GLY A 38 2.32 3.27 -5.38
C GLY A 38 1.13 2.37 -5.69
N HIS A 39 1.38 1.07 -5.84
CA HIS A 39 0.40 0.07 -6.25
C HIS A 39 0.32 -1.02 -5.18
N ILE A 40 -0.86 -1.17 -4.58
CA ILE A 40 -1.16 -2.28 -3.67
C ILE A 40 -2.06 -3.25 -4.42
N GLU A 41 -1.60 -4.47 -4.54
CA GLU A 41 -2.30 -5.57 -5.21
C GLU A 41 -2.80 -6.55 -4.16
N VAL A 42 -4.10 -6.87 -4.19
CA VAL A 42 -4.69 -7.94 -3.39
C VAL A 42 -5.26 -9.00 -4.31
N VAL A 43 -4.78 -10.23 -4.16
CA VAL A 43 -5.20 -11.37 -4.97
C VAL A 43 -5.87 -12.40 -4.08
N ASN A 44 -7.00 -12.93 -4.54
CA ASN A 44 -7.62 -14.15 -4.05
C ASN A 44 -7.58 -15.20 -5.16
N ASP A 45 -6.76 -16.23 -4.99
CA ASP A 45 -6.67 -17.38 -5.90
C ASP A 45 -7.63 -18.52 -5.51
N GLY A 46 -8.35 -18.37 -4.41
CA GLY A 46 -9.32 -19.34 -3.91
C GLY A 46 -10.75 -19.06 -4.35
N GLU A 47 -11.59 -20.07 -4.24
CA GLU A 47 -13.03 -19.95 -4.50
C GLU A 47 -13.82 -19.44 -3.27
N ARG A 48 -13.12 -19.22 -2.15
CA ARG A 48 -13.74 -18.80 -0.89
C ARG A 48 -14.04 -17.30 -0.90
N THR A 49 -15.09 -16.95 -0.17
CA THR A 49 -15.40 -15.54 0.13
C THR A 49 -14.46 -15.03 1.21
N HIS A 50 -13.86 -13.87 0.96
CA HIS A 50 -12.97 -13.17 1.88
C HIS A 50 -13.38 -11.71 1.98
N GLU A 51 -13.33 -11.17 3.19
CA GLU A 51 -13.55 -9.75 3.47
C GLU A 51 -12.38 -9.27 4.33
N PHE A 52 -11.82 -8.12 3.98
CA PHE A 52 -10.63 -7.55 4.59
C PHE A 52 -10.76 -6.04 4.61
N GLU A 53 -10.24 -5.43 5.67
CA GLU A 53 -10.08 -3.98 5.78
C GLU A 53 -8.60 -3.67 5.57
N ILE A 54 -8.31 -2.78 4.63
CA ILE A 54 -6.97 -2.25 4.42
C ILE A 54 -6.94 -0.85 4.99
N VAL A 55 -6.02 -0.63 5.93
CA VAL A 55 -5.73 0.64 6.56
C VAL A 55 -4.31 1.04 6.15
N ILE A 56 -4.17 2.16 5.46
CA ILE A 56 -2.88 2.70 5.05
C ILE A 56 -2.60 3.91 5.95
N ASP A 57 -1.68 3.77 6.90
CA ASP A 57 -1.23 4.87 7.74
C ASP A 57 -0.14 5.65 7.02
N LEU A 58 -0.38 6.95 6.86
CA LEU A 58 0.52 7.89 6.20
C LEU A 58 1.46 8.52 7.24
N PRO A 59 2.73 8.75 6.88
CA PRO A 59 3.63 9.52 7.72
C PRO A 59 3.16 10.98 7.86
N GLU A 60 3.59 11.63 8.93
CA GLU A 60 3.39 13.08 9.10
C GLU A 60 3.94 13.85 7.89
N ASN A 61 3.16 14.85 7.43
CA ASN A 61 3.47 15.70 6.27
C ASN A 61 3.38 14.97 4.93
N VAL A 62 2.79 13.77 4.88
CA VAL A 62 2.52 13.02 3.63
C VAL A 62 1.03 12.99 3.36
N TYR A 63 0.67 13.25 2.11
CA TYR A 63 -0.71 13.21 1.64
C TYR A 63 -0.82 12.19 0.51
N ALA A 64 -1.93 11.46 0.51
CA ALA A 64 -2.22 10.48 -0.51
C ALA A 64 -3.46 10.89 -1.29
N ARG A 65 -3.41 10.73 -2.61
CA ARG A 65 -4.58 10.80 -3.48
C ARG A 65 -4.99 9.39 -3.87
N TYR A 66 -6.24 9.04 -3.54
CA TYR A 66 -6.85 7.75 -3.86
C TYR A 66 -8.28 7.97 -4.33
N LYS A 67 -8.67 7.34 -5.45
CA LYS A 67 -10.00 7.49 -6.09
C LYS A 67 -10.46 8.94 -6.30
N GLY A 68 -9.52 9.88 -6.44
CA GLY A 68 -9.78 11.31 -6.65
C GLY A 68 -9.94 12.13 -5.37
N GLU A 69 -9.86 11.51 -4.19
CA GLU A 69 -9.88 12.17 -2.89
C GLU A 69 -8.47 12.26 -2.29
N GLU A 70 -8.24 13.27 -1.45
CA GLU A 70 -6.96 13.48 -0.75
C GLU A 70 -7.09 13.13 0.73
N TYR A 71 -6.09 12.44 1.27
CA TYR A 71 -6.00 11.93 2.64
C TYR A 71 -4.66 12.36 3.26
N ALA A 72 -4.64 12.73 4.55
CA ALA A 72 -3.46 13.26 5.23
C ALA A 72 -2.93 12.38 6.39
N ASP A 73 -3.74 11.45 6.89
CA ASP A 73 -3.40 10.63 8.06
C ASP A 73 -3.53 9.14 7.75
N GLU A 74 -4.71 8.72 7.28
CA GLU A 74 -4.98 7.34 6.94
C GLU A 74 -5.94 7.22 5.76
N ILE A 75 -5.85 6.08 5.06
CA ILE A 75 -6.86 5.62 4.10
C ILE A 75 -7.42 4.32 4.63
N ARG A 76 -8.75 4.18 4.65
CA ARG A 76 -9.44 2.93 4.98
C ARG A 76 -10.28 2.46 3.81
N GLU A 77 -10.08 1.21 3.42
CA GLU A 77 -10.85 0.58 2.34
C GLU A 77 -11.25 -0.83 2.75
N THR A 78 -12.54 -1.13 2.63
CA THR A 78 -13.05 -2.50 2.80
C THR A 78 -13.15 -3.18 1.45
N LEU A 79 -12.53 -4.34 1.35
CA LEU A 79 -12.45 -5.11 0.12
C LEU A 79 -13.08 -6.50 0.36
N SER A 80 -13.85 -6.96 -0.62
CA SER A 80 -14.54 -8.24 -0.57
C SER A 80 -14.33 -9.03 -1.85
N PHE A 81 -13.97 -10.31 -1.72
CA PHE A 81 -13.91 -11.28 -2.80
C PHE A 81 -15.01 -12.30 -2.63
N SER A 82 -15.74 -12.60 -3.71
CA SER A 82 -16.67 -13.72 -3.80
C SER A 82 -16.13 -14.77 -4.77
N GLY A 83 -15.03 -15.41 -4.38
CA GLY A 83 -14.26 -16.31 -5.25
C GLY A 83 -13.02 -15.62 -5.82
N LYS A 84 -12.45 -16.21 -6.88
CA LYS A 84 -11.19 -15.73 -7.45
C LYS A 84 -11.29 -14.29 -7.93
N GLY A 85 -10.26 -13.49 -7.65
CA GLY A 85 -10.24 -12.11 -8.07
C GLY A 85 -8.95 -11.37 -7.73
N LEU A 86 -8.85 -10.20 -8.33
CA LEU A 86 -7.78 -9.24 -8.13
C LEU A 86 -8.41 -7.88 -7.86
N GLN A 87 -7.94 -7.20 -6.81
CA GLN A 87 -8.28 -5.80 -6.53
C GLN A 87 -6.98 -5.01 -6.36
N THR A 88 -6.96 -3.79 -6.88
CA THR A 88 -5.80 -2.91 -6.84
C THR A 88 -6.14 -1.57 -6.19
N MET A 89 -5.16 -1.00 -5.50
CA MET A 89 -5.23 0.35 -4.96
C MET A 89 -4.02 1.13 -5.47
N ASP A 90 -4.29 2.15 -6.28
CA ASP A 90 -3.27 3.05 -6.83
C ASP A 90 -3.26 4.34 -6.03
N LEU A 91 -2.12 4.61 -5.39
CA LEU A 91 -1.93 5.72 -4.47
C LEU A 91 -0.92 6.69 -5.08
N GLN A 92 -1.32 7.94 -5.29
CA GLN A 92 -0.35 9.00 -5.55
C GLN A 92 0.03 9.62 -4.21
N LEU A 93 1.31 9.77 -3.92
CA LEU A 93 1.77 10.39 -2.68
C LEU A 93 2.45 11.73 -2.99
N ARG A 94 2.23 12.71 -2.11
CA ARG A 94 3.00 13.96 -2.05
C ARG A 94 3.39 14.27 -0.60
N HIS A 95 4.33 15.18 -0.37
CA HIS A 95 4.61 15.71 0.95
C HIS A 95 4.72 17.23 0.98
N ASP A 96 4.55 17.84 2.15
CA ASP A 96 4.83 19.27 2.38
C ASP A 96 6.03 19.49 3.32
N SER A 97 6.79 18.43 3.61
CA SER A 97 8.01 18.50 4.42
C SER A 97 9.06 19.39 3.78
N SER A 98 9.58 20.36 4.53
CA SER A 98 10.72 21.20 4.14
C SER A 98 12.09 20.48 4.26
N THR A 99 12.10 19.25 4.77
CA THR A 99 13.30 18.44 4.96
C THR A 99 13.15 17.09 4.30
N GLN A 100 14.17 16.69 3.53
CA GLN A 100 14.29 15.30 3.10
C GLN A 100 14.45 14.38 4.31
N LYS A 101 13.61 13.36 4.39
CA LYS A 101 13.68 12.34 5.43
C LYS A 101 13.14 11.01 4.91
N MET A 102 13.69 9.93 5.43
CA MET A 102 13.02 8.63 5.31
C MET A 102 11.75 8.64 6.16
N ALA A 103 10.68 8.12 5.59
CA ALA A 103 9.40 7.92 6.22
C ALA A 103 8.95 6.48 5.96
N LEU A 104 8.00 6.01 6.76
CA LEU A 104 7.53 4.62 6.66
C LEU A 104 6.01 4.65 6.59
N THR A 105 5.50 4.35 5.40
CA THR A 105 4.07 4.17 5.17
C THR A 105 3.71 2.76 5.62
N LYS A 106 2.66 2.62 6.44
CA LYS A 106 2.27 1.30 6.96
C LYS A 106 0.99 0.87 6.28
N VAL A 107 0.98 -0.35 5.76
CA VAL A 107 -0.23 -0.98 5.23
C VAL A 107 -0.64 -2.07 6.20
N ASN A 108 -1.65 -1.75 6.99
CA ASN A 108 -2.30 -2.67 7.90
C ASN A 108 -3.46 -3.35 7.19
N VAL A 109 -3.51 -4.67 7.31
CA VAL A 109 -4.54 -5.47 6.66
C VAL A 109 -5.18 -6.34 7.73
N ASP A 110 -6.42 -6.01 8.03
CA ASP A 110 -7.26 -6.71 8.97
C ASP A 110 -8.07 -7.78 8.22
N TYR A 111 -7.78 -9.03 8.56
CA TYR A 111 -8.44 -10.19 7.99
C TYR A 111 -8.87 -11.15 9.10
N LYS A 112 -10.19 -11.33 9.26
CA LYS A 112 -10.80 -12.13 10.32
C LYS A 112 -10.31 -11.70 11.72
N THR A 113 -9.59 -12.56 12.42
CA THR A 113 -9.05 -12.32 13.77
C THR A 113 -7.56 -12.02 13.75
N SER A 114 -7.00 -11.65 12.59
CA SER A 114 -5.58 -11.36 12.43
C SER A 114 -5.36 -10.07 11.67
N THR A 115 -4.57 -9.20 12.26
CA THR A 115 -3.97 -8.04 11.60
C THR A 115 -2.58 -8.43 11.10
N ARG A 116 -2.22 -8.06 9.87
CA ARG A 116 -0.82 -8.06 9.43
C ARG A 116 -0.44 -6.66 8.99
N GLU A 117 0.72 -6.23 9.47
CA GLU A 117 1.38 -5.01 9.02
C GLU A 117 2.36 -5.35 7.89
N ILE A 118 2.37 -4.51 6.87
CA ILE A 118 3.36 -4.46 5.81
C ILE A 118 3.96 -3.05 5.84
N GLU A 119 5.27 -2.97 6.08
CA GLU A 119 5.99 -1.71 6.06
C GLU A 119 6.39 -1.38 4.62
N TRP A 120 6.17 -0.13 4.22
CA TRP A 120 6.54 0.38 2.91
C TRP A 120 7.46 1.58 3.06
N GLU A 121 8.71 1.39 2.64
CA GLU A 121 9.74 2.41 2.77
C GLU A 121 9.45 3.59 1.83
N THR A 122 9.43 4.80 2.37
CA THR A 122 9.24 6.01 1.58
C THR A 122 10.34 7.03 1.87
N LEU A 123 10.74 7.78 0.84
CA LEU A 123 11.71 8.85 0.94
C LEU A 123 11.02 10.16 0.55
N LEU A 124 10.98 11.11 1.47
CA LEU A 124 10.54 12.47 1.17
C LEU A 124 11.71 13.20 0.50
N ALA A 125 11.52 13.67 -0.72
CA ALA A 125 12.56 14.21 -1.61
C ALA A 125 12.43 15.71 -1.87
#